data_AF-A0A959LRY2-F1
#
_entry.id   AF-A0A959LRY2-F1
#
_cell.length_a   1.000
_cell.length_b   1.000
_cell.length_c   1.000
_cell.angle_alpha   90.00
_cell.angle_beta   90.00
_cell.angle_gamma   90.00
#
_symmetry.space_group_name_H-M   'P 1'
#
loop_
_entity.id
_entity.type
_entity.pdbx_description
1 polymer ?
#
loop_
_entity_poly.entity_id
_entity_poly.type
_entity_poly.pdbx_seq_one_letter_code
_entity_poly.pdbx_strand_id
1 'polypeptide(L)'
;MLKSRFINIVAIVLIGINVFAINNKPIYGWDILPYMALIFEHDDNDINSIHDKVYSTVKTEQEAGRVRSGAYGELVTERIPYRAQCFADAEKFQGELTYYRTKPLYHFSSYILYKVGISPINSTIIPSMISAFFILLILFFWLARYSNQVFSLVITLIAAQLPAFLEIQNNSAPDAMSHLFLFLSLYLYDTRIAKWMILMCLGLAILTRVDNVIFSCVLTYFIYQPSLKSTLKVIVGSVAICIVAFMIIPYLLGNNILWFRDFKFLESHVQYYFHVRNVFRELQIHGTYLVWTILGIVMLFHKNTDIRRLATISGITVLIHLILFPSLQERFFVSYEFLIIVMLLMGTAQHKNKKASLQENTVTLE
;
A
#
# COMPACT_ATOMS: atom_id res chain seq x y z
N MET A 1 -22.68 26.86 -0.43
CA MET A 1 -21.21 26.76 -0.21
C MET A 1 -20.86 26.39 1.24
N LEU A 2 -21.38 27.08 2.27
CA LEU A 2 -21.08 26.80 3.68
C LEU A 2 -21.38 25.35 4.12
N LYS A 3 -22.56 24.83 3.78
CA LYS A 3 -22.95 23.44 4.11
C LYS A 3 -21.97 22.40 3.57
N SER A 4 -21.47 22.59 2.35
CA SER A 4 -20.50 21.67 1.73
C SER A 4 -19.14 21.70 2.43
N ARG A 5 -18.67 22.91 2.82
CA ARG A 5 -17.41 23.06 3.57
C ARG A 5 -17.52 22.45 4.96
N PHE A 6 -18.65 22.64 5.63
CA PHE A 6 -18.91 22.04 6.93
C PHE A 6 -18.85 20.50 6.87
N ILE A 7 -19.49 19.87 5.89
CA ILE A 7 -19.44 18.41 5.73
C ILE A 7 -18.02 17.92 5.47
N ASN A 8 -17.22 18.65 4.68
CA ASN A 8 -15.81 18.28 4.45
C ASN A 8 -14.99 18.32 5.75
N ILE A 9 -15.19 19.35 6.59
CA ILE A 9 -14.50 19.44 7.88
C ILE A 9 -14.92 18.28 8.79
N VAL A 10 -16.23 17.99 8.87
CA VAL A 10 -16.75 16.85 9.65
C VAL A 10 -16.16 15.53 9.14
N ALA A 11 -16.08 15.34 7.82
CA ALA A 11 -15.48 14.15 7.22
C ALA A 11 -14.01 14.00 7.62
N ILE A 12 -13.21 15.07 7.50
CA ILE A 12 -11.79 15.08 7.88
C ILE A 12 -11.63 14.70 9.37
N VAL A 13 -12.44 15.29 10.25
CA VAL A 13 -12.40 15.01 11.69
C VAL A 13 -12.78 13.56 11.99
N LEU A 14 -13.87 13.04 11.41
CA LEU A 14 -14.32 11.67 11.66
C LEU A 14 -13.35 10.63 11.11
N ILE A 15 -12.75 10.87 9.94
CA ILE A 15 -11.68 10.04 9.38
C ILE A 15 -10.46 10.06 10.31
N GLY A 16 -10.06 11.23 10.79
CA GLY A 16 -8.95 11.36 11.75
C GLY A 16 -9.20 10.60 13.05
N ILE A 17 -10.41 10.73 13.63
CA ILE A 17 -10.82 9.99 14.83
C ILE A 17 -10.80 8.49 14.57
N ASN A 18 -11.34 8.03 13.44
CA ASN A 18 -11.35 6.61 13.09
C ASN A 18 -9.93 6.05 13.01
N VAL A 19 -9.04 6.72 12.29
CA VAL A 19 -7.66 6.29 12.13
C VAL A 19 -6.92 6.24 13.46
N PHE A 20 -7.07 7.27 14.29
CA PHE A 20 -6.45 7.35 15.61
C PHE A 20 -7.00 6.30 16.58
N ALA A 21 -8.32 6.11 16.64
CA ALA A 21 -8.95 5.16 17.54
C ALA A 21 -8.51 3.72 17.26
N ILE A 22 -8.36 3.37 15.99
CA ILE A 22 -7.88 2.06 15.55
C ILE A 22 -6.38 1.89 15.88
N ASN A 23 -5.55 2.90 15.59
CA ASN A 23 -4.10 2.87 15.86
C ASN A 23 -3.72 2.97 17.35
N ASN A 24 -4.68 3.21 18.25
CA ASN A 24 -4.42 3.20 19.69
C ASN A 24 -4.07 1.78 20.22
N LYS A 25 -4.28 0.73 19.40
CA LYS A 25 -3.86 -0.65 19.68
C LYS A 25 -3.16 -1.21 18.43
N PRO A 26 -1.96 -0.72 18.10
CA PRO A 26 -1.26 -1.13 16.89
C PRO A 26 -0.87 -2.61 16.97
N ILE A 27 -0.69 -3.24 15.82
CA ILE A 27 -0.19 -4.60 15.73
C ILE A 27 1.31 -4.55 15.92
N TYR A 28 1.78 -5.07 17.05
CA TYR A 28 3.22 -5.20 17.35
C TYR A 28 3.82 -6.39 16.60
N GLY A 29 3.94 -6.23 15.28
CA GLY A 29 4.47 -7.23 14.36
C GLY A 29 6.01 -7.28 14.32
N TRP A 30 6.53 -8.33 13.68
CA TRP A 30 7.97 -8.54 13.48
C TRP A 30 8.67 -7.33 12.87
N ASP A 31 8.01 -6.69 11.89
CA ASP A 31 8.57 -5.57 11.12
C ASP A 31 9.02 -4.38 11.98
N ILE A 32 8.51 -4.23 13.20
CA ILE A 32 8.96 -3.20 14.14
C ILE A 32 10.45 -3.33 14.44
N LEU A 33 10.97 -4.56 14.63
CA LEU A 33 12.36 -4.75 15.05
C LEU A 33 13.35 -4.34 13.95
N PRO A 34 13.24 -4.84 12.69
CA PRO A 34 14.16 -4.42 11.65
C PRO A 34 14.03 -2.94 11.31
N TYR A 35 12.82 -2.36 11.33
CA TYR A 35 12.69 -0.92 11.10
C TYR A 35 13.28 -0.06 12.22
N MET A 36 13.14 -0.47 13.48
CA MET A 36 13.84 0.19 14.59
C MET A 36 15.36 0.06 14.45
N ALA A 37 15.87 -1.09 14.01
CA ALA A 37 17.29 -1.29 13.77
C ALA A 37 17.80 -0.31 12.71
N LEU A 38 17.09 -0.13 11.60
CA LEU A 38 17.45 0.86 10.57
C LEU A 38 17.41 2.30 11.08
N ILE A 39 16.50 2.64 11.99
CA ILE A 39 16.50 3.96 12.64
C ILE A 39 17.79 4.16 13.45
N PHE A 40 18.21 3.16 14.21
CA PHE A 40 19.43 3.24 15.03
C PHE A 40 20.71 3.15 14.20
N GLU A 41 20.70 2.42 13.09
CA GLU A 41 21.83 2.29 12.15
C GLU A 41 22.28 3.63 11.56
N HIS A 42 21.39 4.63 11.51
CA HIS A 42 21.78 5.98 11.10
C HIS A 42 22.66 6.71 12.14
N ASP A 43 22.63 6.29 13.39
CA ASP A 43 23.34 6.93 14.51
C ASP A 43 24.46 6.06 15.09
N ASP A 44 24.42 4.74 14.86
CA ASP A 44 25.37 3.74 15.34
C ASP A 44 25.72 2.78 14.20
N ASN A 45 26.97 2.33 14.12
CA ASN A 45 27.43 1.40 13.10
C ASN A 45 27.72 -0.01 13.67
N ASP A 46 27.68 -0.19 14.99
CA ASP A 46 27.89 -1.50 15.61
C ASP A 46 26.57 -2.28 15.68
N ILE A 47 26.50 -3.38 14.92
CA ILE A 47 25.32 -4.23 14.87
C ILE A 47 24.97 -4.87 16.22
N ASN A 48 25.95 -5.16 17.08
CA ASN A 48 25.68 -5.75 18.39
C ASN A 48 24.98 -4.72 19.30
N SER A 49 25.50 -3.49 19.33
CA SER A 49 24.88 -2.36 20.02
C SER A 49 23.45 -2.09 19.51
N ILE A 50 23.25 -2.07 18.18
CA ILE A 50 21.93 -1.87 17.58
C ILE A 50 20.97 -3.00 17.97
N HIS A 51 21.41 -4.25 17.87
CA HIS A 51 20.61 -5.43 18.19
C HIS A 51 20.15 -5.39 19.66
N ASP A 52 21.07 -5.22 20.60
CA ASP A 52 20.78 -5.09 22.03
C ASP A 52 19.81 -3.93 22.30
N LYS A 53 20.03 -2.79 21.66
CA LYS A 53 19.19 -1.59 21.80
C LYS A 53 17.77 -1.82 21.28
N VAL A 54 17.59 -2.52 20.16
CA VAL A 54 16.27 -2.83 19.60
C VAL A 54 15.48 -3.71 20.56
N TYR A 55 16.04 -4.83 20.99
CA TYR A 55 15.32 -5.78 21.84
C TYR A 55 15.08 -5.21 23.25
N SER A 56 16.07 -4.53 23.84
CA SER A 56 15.89 -3.86 25.14
C SER A 56 14.82 -2.78 25.09
N THR A 57 14.75 -1.97 24.02
CA THR A 57 13.73 -0.93 23.87
C THR A 57 12.32 -1.52 23.92
N VAL A 58 12.05 -2.60 23.17
CA VAL A 58 10.73 -3.23 23.16
C VAL A 58 10.39 -3.83 24.53
N LYS A 59 11.38 -4.45 25.18
CA LYS A 59 11.21 -5.00 26.53
C LYS A 59 10.85 -3.91 27.54
N THR A 60 11.61 -2.81 27.57
CA THR A 60 11.38 -1.68 28.49
C THR A 60 10.04 -0.99 28.22
N GLU A 61 9.65 -0.81 26.96
CA GLU A 61 8.36 -0.20 26.61
C GLU A 61 7.17 -1.10 26.97
N GLN A 62 7.34 -2.42 26.95
CA GLN A 62 6.35 -3.37 27.47
C GLN A 62 6.26 -3.31 29.01
N GLU A 63 7.39 -3.27 29.71
CA GLU A 63 7.44 -3.15 31.18
C GLU A 63 6.82 -1.83 31.66
N ALA A 64 7.00 -0.75 30.88
CA ALA A 64 6.37 0.55 31.11
C ALA A 64 4.86 0.59 30.76
N GLY A 65 4.28 -0.51 30.25
CA GLY A 65 2.87 -0.60 29.87
C GLY A 65 2.49 0.19 28.61
N ARG A 66 3.46 0.64 27.82
CA ARG A 66 3.23 1.38 26.57
C ARG A 66 3.01 0.44 25.38
N VAL A 67 3.61 -0.75 25.45
CA VAL A 67 3.40 -1.85 24.51
C VAL A 67 2.48 -2.90 25.16
N ARG A 68 1.68 -3.59 24.35
CA ARG A 68 0.77 -4.66 24.82
C ARG A 68 1.57 -5.74 25.55
N SER A 69 1.05 -6.21 26.69
CA SER A 69 1.61 -7.37 27.40
C SER A 69 1.75 -8.58 26.48
N GLY A 70 2.91 -9.26 26.54
CA GLY A 70 3.22 -10.44 25.73
C GLY A 70 3.78 -10.14 24.34
N ALA A 71 3.74 -8.88 23.86
CA ALA A 71 4.26 -8.52 22.53
C ALA A 71 5.76 -8.83 22.39
N TYR A 72 6.57 -8.52 23.41
CA TYR A 72 7.99 -8.87 23.40
C TYR A 72 8.19 -10.38 23.24
N GLY A 73 7.42 -11.17 23.99
CA GLY A 73 7.46 -12.64 23.92
C GLY A 73 7.08 -13.19 22.54
N GLU A 74 6.10 -12.60 21.86
CA GLU A 74 5.70 -12.96 20.48
C GLU A 74 6.79 -12.62 19.44
N LEU A 75 7.58 -11.57 19.70
CA LEU A 75 8.66 -11.13 18.82
C LEU A 75 9.93 -11.97 18.99
N VAL A 76 10.22 -12.45 20.20
CA VAL A 76 11.40 -13.31 20.49
C VAL A 76 11.05 -14.81 20.57
N THR A 77 9.84 -15.20 20.19
CA THR A 77 9.33 -16.56 20.42
C THR A 77 10.12 -17.63 19.66
N GLU A 78 10.40 -18.75 20.34
CA GLU A 78 10.93 -19.99 19.72
C GLU A 78 9.92 -20.67 18.79
N ARG A 79 8.63 -20.31 18.85
CA ARG A 79 7.60 -20.88 17.96
C ARG A 79 7.87 -20.60 16.48
N ILE A 80 8.65 -19.55 16.18
CA ILE A 80 9.11 -19.23 14.83
C ILE A 80 10.63 -19.30 14.86
N PRO A 81 11.24 -20.42 14.43
CA PRO A 81 12.69 -20.65 14.57
C PRO A 81 13.56 -19.51 14.04
N TYR A 82 13.13 -18.87 12.94
CA TYR A 82 13.83 -17.74 12.34
C TYR A 82 13.92 -16.52 13.28
N ARG A 83 12.84 -16.19 13.99
CA ARG A 83 12.80 -15.05 14.92
C ARG A 83 13.68 -15.29 16.14
N ALA A 84 13.65 -16.51 16.68
CA ALA A 84 14.54 -16.91 17.77
C ALA A 84 16.01 -16.86 17.36
N GLN A 85 16.34 -17.26 16.13
CA GLN A 85 17.71 -17.13 15.61
C GLN A 85 18.15 -15.67 15.48
N CYS A 86 17.31 -14.80 14.93
CA CYS A 86 17.60 -13.37 14.87
C CYS A 86 17.74 -12.73 16.25
N PHE A 87 16.95 -13.18 17.24
CA PHE A 87 17.07 -12.72 18.62
C PHE A 87 18.39 -13.20 19.27
N ALA A 88 18.85 -14.41 18.96
CA ALA A 88 20.06 -14.97 19.54
C ALA A 88 21.36 -14.51 18.86
N ASP A 89 21.28 -14.03 17.61
CA ASP A 89 22.44 -13.79 16.74
C ASP A 89 22.27 -12.47 15.96
N ALA A 90 23.10 -11.48 16.32
CA ALA A 90 23.09 -10.15 15.72
C ALA A 90 23.49 -10.16 14.23
N GLU A 91 24.35 -11.10 13.79
CA GLU A 91 24.76 -11.21 12.39
C GLU A 91 23.60 -11.73 11.52
N LYS A 92 22.85 -12.71 12.03
CA LYS A 92 21.61 -13.16 11.37
C LYS A 92 20.58 -12.06 11.28
N PHE A 93 20.41 -11.29 12.35
CA PHE A 93 19.53 -10.12 12.34
C PHE A 93 20.00 -9.06 11.34
N GLN A 94 21.31 -8.84 11.18
CA GLN A 94 21.86 -7.94 10.16
C GLN A 94 21.49 -8.37 8.75
N GLY A 95 21.52 -9.68 8.48
CA GLY A 95 21.10 -10.26 7.20
C GLY A 95 19.67 -9.87 6.84
N GLU A 96 18.76 -9.90 7.82
CA GLU A 96 17.36 -9.49 7.67
C GLU A 96 17.23 -8.01 7.24
N LEU A 97 18.09 -7.13 7.76
CA LEU A 97 18.04 -5.69 7.45
C LEU A 97 18.16 -5.41 5.95
N THR A 98 18.84 -6.27 5.20
CA THR A 98 18.97 -6.17 3.74
C THR A 98 17.61 -5.98 3.06
N TYR A 99 16.59 -6.74 3.47
CA TYR A 99 15.24 -6.62 2.93
C TYR A 99 14.55 -5.32 3.30
N TYR A 100 14.79 -4.81 4.51
CA TYR A 100 14.14 -3.59 5.00
C TYR A 100 14.79 -2.33 4.40
N ARG A 101 16.09 -2.36 4.10
CA ARG A 101 16.82 -1.26 3.44
C ARG A 101 16.30 -0.96 2.03
N THR A 102 15.69 -1.92 1.34
CA THR A 102 15.13 -1.70 -0.01
C THR A 102 13.91 -0.77 -0.02
N LYS A 103 13.48 -0.27 1.13
CA LYS A 103 12.27 0.54 1.32
C LYS A 103 12.65 1.90 1.91
N PRO A 104 13.48 2.71 1.19
CA PRO A 104 14.09 3.93 1.71
C PRO A 104 13.11 4.93 2.26
N LEU A 105 12.02 5.17 1.52
CA LEU A 105 11.11 6.24 1.89
C LEU A 105 10.45 5.96 3.24
N TYR A 106 10.16 4.70 3.53
CA TYR A 106 9.52 4.32 4.79
C TYR A 106 10.47 4.44 5.99
N HIS A 107 11.64 3.79 5.95
CA HIS A 107 12.54 3.83 7.10
C HIS A 107 13.13 5.24 7.33
N PHE A 108 13.37 6.02 6.26
CA PHE A 108 13.82 7.40 6.41
C PHE A 108 12.72 8.29 7.02
N SER A 109 11.45 8.06 6.66
CA SER A 109 10.32 8.74 7.32
C SER A 109 10.28 8.41 8.81
N SER A 110 10.48 7.14 9.18
CA SER A 110 10.59 6.72 10.57
C SER A 110 11.79 7.35 11.28
N TYR A 111 12.94 7.44 10.63
CA TYR A 111 14.13 8.09 11.19
C TYR A 111 13.91 9.57 11.48
N ILE A 112 13.28 10.31 10.56
CA ILE A 112 12.93 11.72 10.79
C ILE A 112 12.02 11.86 12.02
N LEU A 113 11.01 11.00 12.15
CA LEU A 113 10.11 10.99 13.31
C LEU A 113 10.87 10.74 14.61
N TYR A 114 11.79 9.77 14.60
CA TYR A 114 12.66 9.50 15.74
C TYR A 114 13.51 10.72 16.12
N LYS A 115 14.10 11.41 15.14
CA LYS A 115 14.92 12.61 15.37
C LYS A 115 14.16 13.80 15.94
N VAL A 116 12.87 13.92 15.68
CA VAL A 116 12.03 14.96 16.30
C VAL A 116 11.51 14.56 17.70
N GLY A 117 11.99 13.44 18.26
CA GLY A 117 11.72 13.02 19.64
C GLY A 117 10.60 12.02 19.81
N ILE A 118 10.08 11.43 18.73
CA ILE A 118 9.09 10.36 18.81
C ILE A 118 9.79 9.05 19.22
N SER A 119 9.14 8.22 20.03
CA SER A 119 9.72 6.93 20.43
C SER A 119 10.02 6.05 19.21
N PRO A 120 11.05 5.17 19.25
CA PRO A 120 11.41 4.33 18.11
C PRO A 120 10.23 3.50 17.58
N ILE A 121 9.45 2.90 18.48
CA ILE A 121 8.26 2.09 18.11
C ILE A 121 7.19 2.95 17.43
N ASN A 122 6.86 4.12 17.98
CA ASN A 122 5.85 4.98 17.35
C ASN A 122 6.35 5.57 16.02
N SER A 123 7.66 5.76 15.88
CA SER A 123 8.27 6.23 14.64
C SER A 123 8.11 5.22 13.49
N THR A 124 7.97 3.93 13.78
CA THR A 124 7.62 2.93 12.75
C THR A 124 6.12 2.90 12.44
N ILE A 125 5.24 3.17 13.41
CA ILE A 125 3.78 3.09 13.21
C ILE A 125 3.21 4.33 12.50
N ILE A 126 3.65 5.53 12.92
CA ILE A 126 3.06 6.80 12.49
C ILE A 126 3.06 7.01 10.96
N PRO A 127 4.10 6.62 10.19
CA PRO A 127 4.06 6.73 8.73
C PRO A 127 2.89 5.95 8.11
N SER A 128 2.60 4.74 8.63
CA SER A 128 1.45 3.94 8.19
C SER A 128 0.12 4.62 8.54
N MET A 129 0.01 5.15 9.76
CA MET A 129 -1.18 5.86 10.25
C MET A 129 -1.49 7.11 9.42
N ILE A 130 -0.47 7.95 9.15
CA ILE A 130 -0.61 9.14 8.31
C ILE A 130 -1.02 8.73 6.89
N SER A 131 -0.44 7.65 6.37
CA SER A 131 -0.77 7.17 5.03
C SER A 131 -2.21 6.67 4.93
N ALA A 132 -2.69 5.91 5.92
CA ALA A 132 -4.07 5.46 6.02
C ALA A 132 -5.05 6.64 6.06
N PHE A 133 -4.75 7.68 6.85
CA PHE A 133 -5.54 8.90 6.89
C PHE A 133 -5.68 9.56 5.51
N PHE A 134 -4.58 9.74 4.79
CA PHE A 134 -4.64 10.33 3.46
C PHE A 134 -5.30 9.43 2.41
N ILE A 135 -5.17 8.10 2.49
CA ILE A 135 -5.92 7.18 1.64
C ILE A 135 -7.43 7.40 1.80
N LEU A 136 -7.93 7.46 3.04
CA LEU A 136 -9.36 7.67 3.31
C LEU A 136 -9.82 9.06 2.87
N LEU A 137 -8.99 10.09 3.02
CA LEU A 137 -9.31 11.41 2.47
C LEU A 137 -9.43 11.39 0.94
N ILE A 138 -8.49 10.75 0.25
CA ILE A 138 -8.54 10.59 -1.21
C ILE A 138 -9.82 9.84 -1.59
N LEU A 139 -10.14 8.73 -0.91
CA LEU A 139 -11.36 7.96 -1.16
C LEU A 139 -12.60 8.84 -0.99
N PHE A 140 -12.72 9.55 0.12
CA PHE A 140 -13.84 10.45 0.39
C PHE A 140 -14.02 11.50 -0.71
N PHE A 141 -12.95 12.23 -1.05
CA PHE A 141 -13.03 13.27 -2.07
C PHE A 141 -13.27 12.70 -3.47
N TRP A 142 -12.80 11.49 -3.76
CA TRP A 142 -13.04 10.83 -5.03
C TRP A 142 -14.50 10.39 -5.15
N LEU A 143 -15.06 9.75 -4.12
CA LEU A 143 -16.47 9.35 -4.08
C LEU A 143 -17.42 10.55 -4.12
N ALA A 144 -17.04 11.67 -3.50
CA ALA A 144 -17.84 12.91 -3.48
C ALA A 144 -17.95 13.59 -4.86
N ARG A 145 -17.15 13.18 -5.85
CA ARG A 145 -17.31 13.61 -7.25
C ARG A 145 -18.47 12.90 -7.94
N TYR A 146 -18.85 11.72 -7.46
CA TYR A 146 -19.85 10.84 -8.09
C TYR A 146 -21.11 10.67 -7.24
N SER A 147 -21.13 11.17 -6.01
CA SER A 147 -22.30 11.14 -5.12
C SER A 147 -22.32 12.32 -4.16
N ASN A 148 -23.36 12.41 -3.32
CA ASN A 148 -23.39 13.45 -2.28
C ASN A 148 -22.34 13.16 -1.19
N GLN A 149 -21.86 14.23 -0.54
CA GLN A 149 -20.78 14.15 0.44
C GLN A 149 -21.12 13.28 1.65
N VAL A 150 -22.36 13.28 2.15
CA VAL A 150 -22.76 12.46 3.30
C VAL A 150 -22.67 10.97 2.95
N PHE A 151 -23.21 10.59 1.80
CA PHE A 151 -23.12 9.22 1.30
C PHE A 151 -21.66 8.80 1.06
N SER A 152 -20.84 9.69 0.49
CA SER A 152 -19.40 9.45 0.29
C SER A 152 -18.67 9.21 1.61
N LEU A 153 -19.01 9.98 2.65
CA LEU A 153 -18.44 9.80 3.99
C LEU A 153 -18.85 8.45 4.59
N VAL A 154 -20.14 8.07 4.50
CA VAL A 154 -20.61 6.77 4.99
C VAL A 154 -19.87 5.62 4.31
N ILE A 155 -19.75 5.64 2.98
CA ILE A 155 -19.02 4.61 2.23
C ILE A 155 -17.54 4.60 2.61
N THR A 156 -16.92 5.77 2.80
CA THR A 156 -15.52 5.87 3.24
C THR A 156 -15.31 5.25 4.62
N LEU A 157 -16.20 5.52 5.57
CA LEU A 157 -16.13 4.94 6.92
C LEU A 157 -16.37 3.43 6.90
N ILE A 158 -17.27 2.93 6.04
CA ILE A 158 -17.45 1.49 5.83
C ILE A 158 -16.18 0.87 5.22
N ALA A 159 -15.59 1.50 4.19
CA ALA A 159 -14.36 1.04 3.57
C ALA A 159 -13.18 1.02 4.56
N ALA A 160 -13.13 1.96 5.49
CA ALA A 160 -12.14 1.99 6.57
C ALA A 160 -12.24 0.79 7.52
N GLN A 161 -13.36 0.06 7.54
CA GLN A 161 -13.54 -1.15 8.35
C GLN A 161 -13.25 -2.44 7.57
N LEU A 162 -12.81 -2.36 6.31
CA LEU A 162 -12.42 -3.55 5.56
C LEU A 162 -11.19 -4.21 6.20
N PRO A 163 -11.17 -5.54 6.39
CA PRO A 163 -10.07 -6.24 7.06
C PRO A 163 -8.69 -5.93 6.46
N ALA A 164 -8.57 -5.98 5.13
CA ALA A 164 -7.37 -5.61 4.38
C ALA A 164 -6.84 -4.20 4.74
N PHE A 165 -7.75 -3.23 4.89
CA PHE A 165 -7.38 -1.86 5.24
C PHE A 165 -6.96 -1.73 6.71
N LEU A 166 -7.68 -2.41 7.61
CA LEU A 166 -7.33 -2.45 9.04
C LEU A 166 -5.96 -3.08 9.27
N GLU A 167 -5.58 -4.07 8.47
CA GLU A 167 -4.26 -4.70 8.54
C GLU A 167 -3.14 -3.70 8.18
N ILE A 168 -3.22 -3.05 7.01
CA ILE A 168 -2.17 -2.11 6.58
C ILE A 168 -2.11 -0.86 7.45
N GLN A 169 -3.24 -0.44 8.02
CA GLN A 169 -3.31 0.76 8.86
C GLN A 169 -2.61 0.55 10.21
N ASN A 170 -2.75 -0.64 10.81
CA ASN A 170 -2.25 -0.93 12.17
C ASN A 170 -0.86 -1.54 12.22
N ASN A 171 -0.29 -1.86 11.06
CA ASN A 171 1.01 -2.53 10.99
C ASN A 171 2.14 -1.51 10.78
N SER A 172 3.28 -1.77 11.41
CA SER A 172 4.54 -1.03 11.17
C SER A 172 5.21 -1.53 9.89
N ALA A 173 4.50 -1.41 8.78
CA ALA A 173 4.92 -1.84 7.47
C ALA A 173 4.70 -0.72 6.43
N PRO A 174 5.46 -0.73 5.32
CA PRO A 174 5.40 0.28 4.27
C PRO A 174 4.14 0.16 3.41
N ASP A 175 3.26 -0.80 3.71
CA ASP A 175 2.12 -1.17 2.89
C ASP A 175 1.10 -0.02 2.76
N ALA A 176 0.75 0.65 3.87
CA ALA A 176 -0.14 1.81 3.81
C ALA A 176 0.47 2.98 3.03
N MET A 177 1.77 3.25 3.19
CA MET A 177 2.45 4.31 2.45
C MET A 177 2.56 3.98 0.95
N SER A 178 2.74 2.71 0.62
CA SER A 178 2.69 2.21 -0.76
C SER A 178 1.32 2.48 -1.36
N HIS A 179 0.26 2.01 -0.69
CA HIS A 179 -1.11 2.19 -1.13
C HIS A 179 -1.54 3.66 -1.24
N LEU A 180 -0.99 4.54 -0.41
CA LEU A 180 -1.21 5.99 -0.54
C LEU A 180 -0.75 6.49 -1.90
N PHE A 181 0.49 6.22 -2.29
CA PHE A 181 1.02 6.74 -3.55
C PHE A 181 0.41 6.06 -4.77
N LEU A 182 0.12 4.76 -4.70
CA LEU A 182 -0.61 4.04 -5.76
C LEU A 182 -2.01 4.64 -5.95
N PHE A 183 -2.78 4.79 -4.87
CA PHE A 183 -4.15 5.29 -4.95
C PHE A 183 -4.21 6.77 -5.34
N LEU A 184 -3.28 7.59 -4.83
CA LEU A 184 -3.13 8.98 -5.24
C LEU A 184 -2.80 9.09 -6.73
N SER A 185 -1.90 8.26 -7.26
CA SER A 185 -1.56 8.28 -8.69
C SER A 185 -2.75 7.94 -9.59
N LEU A 186 -3.60 6.98 -9.17
CA LEU A 186 -4.86 6.66 -9.86
C LEU A 186 -5.86 7.81 -9.80
N TYR A 187 -6.01 8.43 -8.63
CA TYR A 187 -6.86 9.62 -8.46
C TYR A 187 -6.39 10.76 -9.38
N LEU A 188 -5.10 11.08 -9.40
CA LEU A 188 -4.55 12.13 -10.26
C LEU A 188 -4.72 11.80 -11.76
N TYR A 189 -4.60 10.52 -12.13
CA TYR A 189 -4.83 10.06 -13.50
C TYR A 189 -6.31 10.19 -13.93
N ASP A 190 -7.25 9.82 -13.07
CA ASP A 190 -8.70 9.97 -13.31
C ASP A 190 -9.09 11.44 -13.41
N THR A 191 -8.56 12.27 -12.49
CA THR A 191 -8.87 13.70 -12.42
C THR A 191 -8.10 14.57 -13.42
N ARG A 192 -7.29 13.95 -14.30
CA ARG A 192 -6.53 14.61 -15.37
C ARG A 192 -5.57 15.70 -14.89
N ILE A 193 -4.99 15.51 -13.71
CA ILE A 193 -3.96 16.40 -13.16
C ILE A 193 -2.65 16.25 -13.95
N ALA A 194 -1.74 17.21 -13.79
CA ALA A 194 -0.47 17.27 -14.51
C ALA A 194 0.34 15.96 -14.41
N LYS A 195 0.82 15.46 -15.55
CA LYS A 195 1.53 14.17 -15.67
C LYS A 195 2.73 14.06 -14.75
N TRP A 196 3.47 15.14 -14.54
CA TRP A 196 4.66 15.15 -13.67
C TRP A 196 4.32 14.82 -12.21
N MET A 197 3.14 15.21 -11.71
CA MET A 197 2.69 14.87 -10.35
C MET A 197 2.41 13.37 -10.24
N ILE A 198 1.82 12.78 -11.28
CA ILE A 198 1.57 11.32 -11.33
C ILE A 198 2.91 10.58 -11.31
N LEU A 199 3.87 10.99 -12.14
CA LEU A 199 5.21 10.39 -12.18
C LEU A 199 5.96 10.55 -10.85
N MET A 200 5.81 11.70 -10.17
CA MET A 200 6.37 11.90 -8.83
C MET A 200 5.75 10.92 -7.83
N CYS A 201 4.43 10.73 -7.82
CA CYS A 201 3.77 9.74 -6.98
C CYS A 201 4.24 8.32 -7.28
N LEU A 202 4.42 7.97 -8.56
CA LEU A 202 4.96 6.66 -8.96
C LEU A 202 6.40 6.46 -8.46
N GLY A 203 7.25 7.48 -8.57
CA GLY A 203 8.61 7.45 -8.01
C GLY A 203 8.61 7.24 -6.49
N LEU A 204 7.76 7.95 -5.77
CA LEU A 204 7.59 7.76 -4.32
C LEU A 204 7.05 6.36 -3.99
N ALA A 205 6.11 5.82 -4.78
CA ALA A 205 5.62 4.46 -4.61
C ALA A 205 6.75 3.42 -4.71
N ILE A 206 7.65 3.58 -5.70
CA ILE A 206 8.82 2.70 -5.88
C ILE A 206 9.79 2.82 -4.70
N LEU A 207 10.04 4.03 -4.20
CA LEU A 207 10.90 4.26 -3.03
C LEU A 207 10.31 3.71 -1.72
N THR A 208 8.99 3.59 -1.63
CA THR A 208 8.33 2.90 -0.51
C THR A 208 8.44 1.38 -0.65
N ARG A 209 8.23 0.85 -1.86
CA ARG A 209 8.24 -0.58 -2.17
C ARG A 209 8.69 -0.80 -3.62
N VAL A 210 9.79 -1.52 -3.81
CA VAL A 210 10.35 -1.78 -5.15
C VAL A 210 9.40 -2.54 -6.08
N ASP A 211 8.50 -3.38 -5.53
CA ASP A 211 7.48 -4.11 -6.29
C ASP A 211 6.45 -3.20 -6.97
N ASN A 212 6.28 -1.95 -6.50
CA ASN A 212 5.43 -0.95 -7.15
C ASN A 212 5.93 -0.53 -8.53
N VAL A 213 7.13 -0.95 -8.95
CA VAL A 213 7.61 -0.74 -10.32
C VAL A 213 6.64 -1.32 -11.34
N ILE A 214 5.97 -2.45 -11.03
CA ILE A 214 5.02 -3.11 -11.93
C ILE A 214 3.88 -2.16 -12.23
N PHE A 215 3.21 -1.67 -11.17
CA PHE A 215 2.13 -0.70 -11.30
C PHE A 215 2.61 0.58 -12.00
N SER A 216 3.79 1.07 -11.64
CA SER A 216 4.36 2.30 -12.20
C SER A 216 4.58 2.20 -13.71
N CYS A 217 5.10 1.07 -14.19
CA CYS A 217 5.27 0.80 -15.61
C CYS A 217 3.93 0.72 -16.35
N VAL A 218 2.94 0.00 -15.78
CA VAL A 218 1.60 -0.10 -16.36
C VAL A 218 0.95 1.28 -16.45
N LEU A 219 0.91 2.05 -15.36
CA LEU A 219 0.27 3.37 -15.38
C LEU A 219 1.00 4.34 -16.32
N THR A 220 2.34 4.31 -16.35
CA THR A 220 3.14 5.14 -17.28
C THR A 220 2.79 4.84 -18.73
N TYR A 221 2.63 3.57 -19.10
CA TYR A 221 2.16 3.20 -20.44
C TYR A 221 0.81 3.86 -20.78
N PHE A 222 -0.15 3.83 -19.84
CA PHE A 222 -1.47 4.46 -20.04
C PHE A 222 -1.45 5.99 -20.04
N ILE A 223 -0.49 6.64 -19.37
CA ILE A 223 -0.32 8.11 -19.38
C ILE A 223 0.15 8.61 -20.75
N TYR A 224 1.03 7.86 -21.41
CA TYR A 224 1.65 8.28 -22.67
C TYR A 224 0.95 7.72 -23.90
N GLN A 225 0.18 6.62 -23.77
CA GLN A 225 -0.48 5.90 -24.88
C GLN A 225 0.34 5.96 -26.17
N PRO A 226 1.61 5.55 -26.09
CA PRO A 226 2.56 5.86 -27.14
C PRO A 226 2.15 5.21 -28.47
N SER A 227 2.42 5.90 -29.59
CA SER A 227 2.44 5.25 -30.90
C SER A 227 3.49 4.13 -30.92
N LEU A 228 3.40 3.16 -31.84
CA LEU A 228 4.28 1.98 -31.88
C LEU A 228 5.79 2.30 -31.68
N LYS A 229 6.28 3.38 -32.31
CA LYS A 229 7.68 3.84 -32.18
C LYS A 229 7.99 4.48 -30.81
N SER A 230 6.99 5.13 -30.20
CA SER A 230 7.10 5.67 -28.85
C SER A 230 6.94 4.58 -27.78
N THR A 231 6.33 3.43 -28.10
CA THR A 231 6.17 2.32 -27.16
C THR A 231 7.53 1.74 -26.77
N LEU A 232 8.45 1.62 -27.72
CA LEU A 232 9.82 1.21 -27.45
C LEU A 232 10.51 2.16 -26.47
N LYS A 233 10.33 3.49 -26.61
CA LYS A 233 10.90 4.47 -25.69
C LYS A 233 10.33 4.33 -24.27
N VAL A 234 9.02 4.11 -24.15
CA VAL A 234 8.38 3.86 -22.85
C VAL A 234 8.90 2.57 -22.23
N ILE A 235 9.03 1.49 -23.01
CA ILE A 235 9.59 0.21 -22.53
C ILE A 235 11.04 0.41 -22.06
N VAL A 236 11.89 1.05 -22.86
CA VAL A 236 13.29 1.31 -22.48
C VAL A 236 13.37 2.18 -21.24
N GLY A 237 12.55 3.23 -21.12
CA GLY A 237 12.46 4.06 -19.93
C GLY A 237 12.00 3.28 -18.70
N SER A 238 10.98 2.43 -18.84
CA SER A 238 10.51 1.53 -17.79
C SER A 238 11.58 0.54 -17.33
N VAL A 239 12.31 -0.07 -18.28
CA VAL A 239 13.43 -0.97 -17.95
C VAL A 239 14.55 -0.22 -17.22
N ALA A 240 14.91 0.98 -17.67
CA ALA A 240 15.88 1.81 -16.97
C ALA A 240 15.43 2.14 -15.54
N ILE A 241 14.16 2.51 -15.34
CA ILE A 241 13.57 2.73 -14.01
C ILE A 241 13.65 1.45 -13.17
N CYS A 242 13.33 0.28 -13.73
CA CYS A 242 13.47 -0.99 -13.03
C CYS A 242 14.91 -1.24 -12.58
N ILE A 243 15.90 -1.00 -13.44
CA ILE A 243 17.32 -1.16 -13.10
C ILE A 243 17.70 -0.21 -11.96
N VAL A 244 17.33 1.06 -12.03
CA VAL A 244 17.59 2.03 -10.96
C VAL A 244 16.92 1.60 -9.64
N ALA A 245 15.65 1.19 -9.70
CA ALA A 245 14.87 0.78 -8.55
C ALA A 245 15.40 -0.50 -7.87
N PHE A 246 15.75 -1.52 -8.65
CA PHE A 246 16.13 -2.83 -8.12
C PHE A 246 17.62 -2.98 -7.84
N MET A 247 18.49 -2.24 -8.54
CA MET A 247 19.93 -2.38 -8.38
C MET A 247 20.55 -1.17 -7.67
N ILE A 248 20.32 0.03 -8.19
CA ILE A 248 21.04 1.23 -7.76
C ILE A 248 20.57 1.69 -6.38
N ILE A 249 19.26 1.82 -6.18
CA ILE A 249 18.71 2.32 -4.89
C ILE A 249 19.15 1.43 -3.71
N PRO A 250 18.96 0.09 -3.74
CA PRO A 250 19.44 -0.77 -2.68
C PRO A 250 20.96 -0.70 -2.48
N TYR A 251 21.73 -0.64 -3.57
CA TYR A 251 23.19 -0.53 -3.49
C TYR A 251 23.66 0.74 -2.75
N LEU A 252 23.05 1.89 -3.07
CA LEU A 252 23.34 3.16 -2.39
C LEU A 252 22.95 3.15 -0.92
N LEU A 253 22.04 2.26 -0.52
CA LEU A 253 21.58 2.09 0.87
C LEU A 253 22.34 0.98 1.60
N GLY A 254 23.50 0.55 1.08
CA GLY A 254 24.37 -0.41 1.76
C GLY A 254 24.07 -1.88 1.47
N ASN A 255 23.15 -2.20 0.55
CA ASN A 255 22.95 -3.57 0.10
C ASN A 255 23.93 -3.94 -1.03
N ASN A 256 24.08 -5.24 -1.28
CA ASN A 256 24.71 -5.74 -2.50
C ASN A 256 23.81 -5.49 -3.72
N ILE A 257 24.39 -5.24 -4.91
CA ILE A 257 23.65 -5.17 -6.18
C ILE A 257 22.85 -6.45 -6.47
N LEU A 258 23.27 -7.58 -5.89
CA LEU A 258 22.65 -8.89 -5.98
C LEU A 258 21.77 -9.24 -4.77
N TRP A 259 21.35 -8.27 -3.95
CA TRP A 259 20.52 -8.51 -2.74
C TRP A 259 19.28 -9.38 -3.01
N PHE A 260 18.72 -9.29 -4.21
CA PHE A 260 17.55 -10.07 -4.63
C PHE A 260 17.84 -11.57 -4.77
N ARG A 261 19.11 -12.00 -4.86
CA ARG A 261 19.50 -13.42 -4.87
C ARG A 261 19.42 -14.03 -3.48
N ASP A 262 19.69 -13.22 -2.45
CA ASP A 262 19.59 -13.62 -1.05
C ASP A 262 18.11 -13.72 -0.64
N PHE A 263 17.25 -12.98 -1.35
CA PHE A 263 15.80 -13.02 -1.21
C PHE A 263 15.19 -14.25 -1.92
N LYS A 264 15.34 -15.43 -1.32
CA LYS A 264 14.70 -16.67 -1.80
C LYS A 264 13.23 -16.71 -1.41
N PHE A 265 12.38 -16.02 -2.17
CA PHE A 265 10.93 -16.22 -2.01
C PHE A 265 10.47 -17.60 -2.51
N LEU A 266 11.25 -18.21 -3.41
CA LEU A 266 10.99 -19.51 -4.01
C LEU A 266 12.31 -20.24 -4.11
N GLU A 267 12.56 -21.16 -3.18
CA GLU A 267 13.78 -21.99 -3.21
C GLU A 267 13.74 -23.01 -4.35
N SER A 268 12.55 -23.28 -4.90
CA SER A 268 12.35 -24.22 -6.01
C SER A 268 11.10 -23.92 -6.85
N HIS A 269 11.09 -24.44 -8.08
CA HIS A 269 9.91 -24.44 -8.96
C HIS A 269 8.72 -25.22 -8.35
N VAL A 270 9.00 -26.21 -7.49
CA VAL A 270 7.98 -26.97 -6.75
C VAL A 270 7.26 -26.06 -5.74
N GLN A 271 8.01 -25.27 -4.97
CA GLN A 271 7.40 -24.28 -4.06
C GLN A 271 6.56 -23.26 -4.83
N TYR A 272 7.03 -22.79 -6.00
CA TYR A 272 6.24 -21.87 -6.82
C TYR A 272 4.91 -22.47 -7.25
N TYR A 273 4.91 -23.72 -7.72
CA TYR A 273 3.67 -24.42 -8.05
C TYR A 273 2.74 -24.53 -6.84
N PHE A 274 3.27 -24.83 -5.65
CA PHE A 274 2.47 -24.84 -4.43
C PHE A 274 1.85 -23.48 -4.12
N HIS A 275 2.60 -22.38 -4.28
CA HIS A 275 2.06 -21.04 -4.09
C HIS A 275 0.97 -20.70 -5.11
N VAL A 276 1.18 -20.99 -6.39
CA VAL A 276 0.15 -20.80 -7.44
C VAL A 276 -1.10 -21.62 -7.12
N ARG A 277 -0.95 -22.89 -6.75
CA ARG A 277 -2.08 -23.74 -6.34
C ARG A 277 -2.79 -23.16 -5.12
N ASN A 278 -2.05 -22.64 -4.15
CA ASN A 278 -2.62 -22.02 -2.96
C ASN A 278 -3.40 -20.76 -3.33
N VAL A 279 -2.95 -19.92 -4.27
CA VAL A 279 -3.74 -18.77 -4.77
C VAL A 279 -5.14 -19.21 -5.20
N PHE A 280 -5.27 -20.27 -6.00
CA PHE A 280 -6.59 -20.77 -6.41
C PHE A 280 -7.40 -21.32 -5.24
N ARG A 281 -6.75 -21.99 -4.29
CA ARG A 281 -7.39 -22.51 -3.08
C ARG A 281 -7.90 -21.37 -2.18
N GLU A 282 -7.08 -20.34 -1.96
CA GLU A 282 -7.46 -19.16 -1.16
C GLU A 282 -8.61 -18.40 -1.84
N LEU A 283 -8.64 -18.28 -3.18
CA LEU A 283 -9.79 -17.73 -3.92
C LEU A 283 -11.10 -18.50 -3.69
N GLN A 284 -11.00 -19.83 -3.50
CA GLN A 284 -12.16 -20.70 -3.24
C GLN A 284 -12.62 -20.63 -1.79
N ILE A 285 -11.69 -20.54 -0.84
CA ILE A 285 -11.99 -20.55 0.60
C ILE A 285 -12.43 -19.16 1.07
N HIS A 286 -11.76 -18.11 0.63
CA HIS A 286 -12.03 -16.73 1.05
C HIS A 286 -12.95 -16.05 0.02
N GLY A 287 -14.25 -16.10 0.29
CA GLY A 287 -15.27 -15.52 -0.58
C GLY A 287 -15.10 -14.01 -0.86
N THR A 288 -14.38 -13.28 -0.01
CA THR A 288 -14.06 -11.85 -0.21
C THR A 288 -13.25 -11.61 -1.49
N TYR A 289 -12.18 -12.40 -1.74
CA TYR A 289 -11.39 -12.26 -2.96
C TYR A 289 -12.18 -12.59 -4.22
N LEU A 290 -13.06 -13.60 -4.14
CA LEU A 290 -13.91 -13.97 -5.26
C LEU A 290 -14.85 -12.82 -5.62
N VAL A 291 -15.45 -12.17 -4.63
CA VAL A 291 -16.32 -10.99 -4.84
C VAL A 291 -15.55 -9.86 -5.52
N TRP A 292 -14.38 -9.48 -5.00
CA TRP A 292 -13.56 -8.41 -5.61
C TRP A 292 -13.10 -8.76 -7.02
N THR A 293 -12.72 -10.01 -7.26
CA THR A 293 -12.30 -10.50 -8.57
C THR A 293 -13.44 -10.42 -9.59
N ILE A 294 -14.64 -10.90 -9.22
CA ILE A 294 -15.83 -10.83 -10.09
C ILE A 294 -16.19 -9.37 -10.39
N LEU A 295 -16.22 -8.50 -9.38
CA LEU A 295 -16.50 -7.08 -9.57
C LEU A 295 -15.47 -6.43 -10.49
N GLY A 296 -14.18 -6.71 -10.30
CA GLY A 296 -13.11 -6.23 -11.17
C GLY A 296 -13.29 -6.68 -12.63
N ILE A 297 -13.61 -7.95 -12.85
CA ILE A 297 -13.88 -8.50 -14.20
C ILE A 297 -15.08 -7.80 -14.85
N VAL A 298 -16.17 -7.60 -14.10
CA VAL A 298 -17.36 -6.88 -14.61
C VAL A 298 -16.99 -5.45 -15.05
N MET A 299 -16.11 -4.76 -14.32
CA MET A 299 -15.66 -3.41 -14.68
C MET A 299 -14.83 -3.36 -15.97
N LEU A 300 -14.15 -4.44 -16.35
CA LEU A 300 -13.43 -4.53 -17.63
C LEU A 300 -14.38 -4.47 -18.84
N PHE A 301 -15.62 -4.93 -18.68
CA PHE A 301 -16.63 -4.92 -19.73
C PHE A 301 -17.58 -3.72 -19.64
N HIS A 302 -17.31 -2.78 -18.73
CA HIS A 302 -18.14 -1.59 -18.56
C HIS A 302 -18.10 -0.70 -19.81
N LYS A 303 -19.25 -0.11 -20.18
CA LYS A 303 -19.37 0.74 -21.39
C LYS A 303 -18.58 2.04 -21.29
N ASN A 304 -18.41 2.56 -20.07
CA ASN A 304 -17.62 3.76 -19.84
C ASN A 304 -16.12 3.49 -20.03
N THR A 305 -15.48 4.29 -20.89
CA THR A 305 -14.07 4.15 -21.23
C THR A 305 -13.12 4.40 -20.07
N ASP A 306 -13.45 5.31 -19.15
CA ASP A 306 -12.62 5.62 -18.00
C ASP A 306 -12.68 4.51 -16.94
N ILE A 307 -13.88 4.01 -16.63
CA ILE A 307 -14.04 2.82 -15.76
C ILE A 307 -13.26 1.64 -16.34
N ARG A 308 -13.45 1.37 -17.64
CA ARG A 308 -12.73 0.27 -18.32
C ARG A 308 -11.22 0.47 -18.27
N ARG A 309 -10.72 1.69 -18.47
CA ARG A 309 -9.27 2.00 -18.40
C ARG A 309 -8.72 1.76 -17.00
N LEU A 310 -9.39 2.26 -15.96
CA LEU A 310 -8.99 2.04 -14.57
C LEU A 310 -8.98 0.55 -14.21
N ALA A 311 -10.03 -0.19 -14.61
CA ALA A 311 -10.10 -1.63 -14.43
C ALA A 311 -9.00 -2.38 -15.20
N THR A 312 -8.63 -1.91 -16.39
CA THR A 312 -7.54 -2.53 -17.17
C THR A 312 -6.18 -2.30 -16.51
N ILE A 313 -5.92 -1.09 -16.01
CA ILE A 313 -4.67 -0.76 -15.30
C ILE A 313 -4.52 -1.65 -14.05
N SER A 314 -5.57 -1.74 -13.22
CA SER A 314 -5.54 -2.58 -12.02
C SER A 314 -5.45 -4.07 -12.37
N GLY A 315 -6.25 -4.54 -13.33
CA GLY A 315 -6.28 -5.94 -13.75
C GLY A 315 -4.93 -6.44 -14.29
N ILE A 316 -4.29 -5.66 -15.17
CA ILE A 316 -2.95 -6.01 -15.69
C ILE A 316 -1.93 -6.03 -14.55
N THR A 317 -1.97 -5.04 -13.65
CA THR A 317 -1.03 -4.97 -12.53
C THR A 317 -1.17 -6.16 -11.60
N VAL A 318 -2.40 -6.50 -11.19
CA VAL A 318 -2.70 -7.65 -10.32
C VAL A 318 -2.27 -8.95 -10.99
N LEU A 319 -2.53 -9.11 -12.29
CA LEU A 319 -2.14 -10.31 -13.03
C LEU A 319 -0.61 -10.48 -13.07
N ILE A 320 0.13 -9.43 -13.42
CA ILE A 320 1.60 -9.49 -13.45
C ILE A 320 2.15 -9.74 -12.04
N HIS A 321 1.59 -9.08 -11.02
CA HIS A 321 1.99 -9.30 -9.62
C HIS A 321 1.77 -10.76 -9.20
N LEU A 322 0.61 -11.36 -9.49
CA LEU A 322 0.33 -12.77 -9.14
C LEU A 322 1.20 -13.77 -9.90
N ILE A 323 1.65 -13.44 -11.12
CA ILE A 323 2.59 -14.26 -11.89
C ILE A 323 3.99 -14.20 -11.27
N LEU A 324 4.46 -13.01 -10.92
CA LEU A 324 5.79 -12.85 -10.31
C LEU A 324 5.80 -13.30 -8.84
N PHE A 325 4.67 -13.12 -8.17
CA PHE A 325 4.50 -13.25 -6.74
C PHE A 325 3.13 -13.87 -6.42
N PRO A 326 3.00 -15.21 -6.52
CA PRO A 326 1.73 -15.91 -6.33
C PRO A 326 1.30 -15.94 -4.86
N SER A 327 0.85 -14.79 -4.37
CA SER A 327 0.40 -14.57 -3.01
C SER A 327 -0.86 -13.71 -3.00
N LEU A 328 -1.91 -14.21 -2.34
CA LEU A 328 -3.12 -13.45 -2.07
C LEU A 328 -3.10 -12.95 -0.64
N GLN A 329 -2.09 -12.17 -0.26
CA GLN A 329 -2.17 -11.45 1.01
C GLN A 329 -3.02 -10.19 0.80
N GLU A 330 -4.10 -10.04 1.59
CA GLU A 330 -5.07 -8.93 1.46
C GLU A 330 -4.38 -7.56 1.39
N ARG A 331 -3.34 -7.39 2.20
CA ARG A 331 -2.53 -6.16 2.29
C ARG A 331 -1.92 -5.64 0.98
N PHE A 332 -1.87 -6.42 -0.10
CA PHE A 332 -1.36 -5.96 -1.41
C PHE A 332 -2.45 -5.39 -2.33
N PHE A 333 -3.73 -5.60 -2.02
CA PHE A 333 -4.82 -5.33 -2.96
C PHE A 333 -5.72 -4.17 -2.57
N VAL A 334 -5.50 -3.55 -1.41
CA VAL A 334 -6.35 -2.49 -0.84
C VAL A 334 -6.65 -1.35 -1.82
N SER A 335 -5.64 -0.79 -2.51
CA SER A 335 -5.88 0.28 -3.49
C SER A 335 -6.81 -0.16 -4.63
N TYR A 336 -6.77 -1.43 -5.02
CA TYR A 336 -7.61 -1.96 -6.09
C TYR A 336 -9.03 -2.24 -5.61
N GLU A 337 -9.19 -2.71 -4.37
CA GLU A 337 -10.51 -2.83 -3.72
C GLU A 337 -11.19 -1.46 -3.63
N PHE A 338 -10.47 -0.45 -3.14
CA PHE A 338 -10.99 0.93 -3.06
C PHE A 338 -11.28 1.50 -4.45
N LEU A 339 -10.46 1.19 -5.46
CA LEU A 339 -10.72 1.56 -6.84
C LEU A 339 -12.02 0.92 -7.37
N ILE A 340 -12.31 -0.34 -7.03
CA ILE A 340 -13.58 -0.99 -7.40
C ILE A 340 -14.77 -0.25 -6.78
N ILE A 341 -14.69 0.15 -5.50
CA ILE A 341 -15.73 0.95 -4.83
C ILE A 341 -15.97 2.27 -5.59
N VAL A 342 -14.90 2.96 -6.00
CA VAL A 342 -14.99 4.19 -6.80
C VAL A 342 -15.64 3.92 -8.16
N MET A 343 -15.22 2.88 -8.88
CA MET A 343 -15.75 2.53 -10.20
C MET A 343 -17.24 2.17 -10.15
N LEU A 344 -17.68 1.45 -9.11
CA LEU A 344 -19.09 1.15 -8.88
C LEU A 344 -19.91 2.43 -8.77
N LEU A 345 -19.46 3.37 -7.94
CA LEU A 345 -20.16 4.63 -7.74
C LEU A 345 -20.18 5.49 -9.01
N MET A 346 -19.04 5.55 -9.72
CA MET A 346 -18.91 6.23 -11.00
C MET A 346 -19.92 5.67 -12.04
N GLY A 347 -20.09 4.34 -12.10
CA GLY A 347 -21.07 3.71 -12.98
C GLY A 347 -22.52 4.08 -12.64
N THR A 348 -22.87 4.08 -11.34
CA THR A 348 -24.23 4.44 -10.90
C THR A 348 -24.58 5.91 -11.15
N ALA A 349 -23.62 6.83 -10.96
CA ALA A 349 -23.79 8.26 -11.20
C ALA A 349 -24.15 8.54 -12.68
N GLN A 350 -23.48 7.86 -13.60
CA GLN A 350 -23.74 8.00 -15.04
C GLN A 350 -25.11 7.48 -15.45
N HIS A 351 -25.54 6.36 -14.87
CA HIS A 351 -26.89 5.83 -15.12
C HIS A 351 -27.99 6.79 -14.66
N LYS A 352 -27.81 7.50 -13.54
CA LYS A 352 -28.76 8.51 -13.06
C LYS A 352 -28.83 9.71 -14.02
N ASN A 353 -27.68 10.25 -14.42
CA ASN A 353 -27.63 11.40 -15.34
C ASN A 353 -28.28 11.07 -16.70
N LYS A 354 -28.05 9.85 -17.23
CA LYS A 354 -28.67 9.42 -18.50
C LYS A 354 -30.19 9.27 -18.40
N LYS A 355 -30.72 8.78 -17.26
CA LYS A 355 -32.18 8.67 -17.06
C LYS A 355 -32.82 10.06 -16.95
N ALA A 356 -32.20 10.99 -16.22
CA ALA A 356 -32.69 12.36 -16.10
C ALA A 356 -32.79 13.05 -17.48
N SER A 357 -31.75 12.93 -18.32
CA SER A 357 -31.77 13.50 -19.67
C SER A 357 -32.83 12.88 -20.60
N LEU A 358 -33.17 11.60 -20.41
CA LEU A 358 -34.21 10.95 -21.21
C LEU A 358 -35.61 11.40 -20.78
N GLN A 359 -35.82 11.64 -19.47
CA GLN A 359 -37.09 12.13 -18.95
C GLN A 359 -37.37 13.59 -19.36
N GLU A 360 -36.36 14.46 -19.32
CA GLU A 360 -36.48 15.85 -19.81
C GLU A 360 -36.89 15.91 -21.29
N ASN A 361 -36.29 15.06 -22.14
CA ASN A 361 -36.60 15.02 -23.57
C ASN A 361 -38.03 14.52 -23.87
N THR A 362 -38.58 13.60 -23.06
CA THR A 362 -39.99 13.16 -23.20
C THR A 362 -40.99 14.23 -22.79
N VAL A 363 -40.69 15.05 -21.77
CA VAL A 363 -41.58 16.13 -21.32
C VAL A 363 -41.60 17.31 -22.29
N THR A 364 -40.54 17.51 -23.08
CA THR A 364 -40.52 18.53 -24.15
C THR A 364 -41.20 18.12 -25.45
N LEU A 365 -41.60 16.85 -25.59
CA LEU A 365 -42.25 16.32 -26.80
C LEU A 365 -43.77 16.13 -26.65
N GLU A 366 -44.31 16.32 -25.43
CA GLU A 366 -45.74 16.45 -25.13
C GLU A 366 -46.12 17.93 -25.02
#